data_AF-F3GL11-F1
#
_entry.id   AF-F3GL11-F1
#
_cell.length_a   1.000
_cell.length_b   1.000
_cell.length_c   1.000
_cell.angle_alpha   90.00
_cell.angle_beta   90.00
_cell.angle_gamma   90.00
#
_symmetry.space_group_name_H-M   'P 1'
#
loop_
_entity.id
_entity.type
_entity.pdbx_description
1 polymer ?
#
loop_
_entity_poly.entity_id
_entity_poly.type
_entity_poly.pdbx_seq_one_letter_code
_entity_poly.pdbx_strand_id
1 'polypeptide(L)'
;SESFRNWRGMQQSGGRRIKRSLFIDASGVRFVRDDEEQQLMQIHLLTDYIGRKQAELLAWNQAQGNVAQMSANRRRMTNIGTFRAYALAYLKSHVDINPNMTCMVRQLEPTSQGIPLEIYCFTRTTVWVDYERIQGDIFDYLITVMPEFGLNLYQQPSGADMRVGLRGES
;
A
#
# COMPACT_ATOMS: atom_id res chain seq x y z
N SER A 1 -1.50 -27.57 -19.14
CA SER A 1 -1.40 -26.90 -20.46
C SER A 1 -1.62 -25.38 -20.43
N GLU A 2 -2.19 -24.80 -19.36
CA GLU A 2 -2.35 -23.34 -19.21
C GLU A 2 -1.02 -22.59 -18.91
N SER A 3 -0.10 -23.23 -18.18
CA SER A 3 1.21 -22.66 -17.82
C SER A 3 2.08 -22.32 -19.04
N PHE A 4 2.12 -23.21 -20.04
CA PHE A 4 2.89 -23.01 -21.27
C PHE A 4 2.31 -21.91 -22.17
N ARG A 5 0.98 -21.76 -22.22
CA ARG A 5 0.30 -20.68 -22.95
C ARG A 5 0.56 -19.32 -22.30
N ASN A 6 0.52 -19.24 -20.97
CA ASN A 6 0.82 -18.02 -20.22
C ASN A 6 2.29 -17.60 -20.37
N TRP A 7 3.22 -18.55 -20.44
CA TRP A 7 4.65 -18.25 -20.63
C TRP A 7 4.95 -17.62 -21.99
N ARG A 8 4.39 -18.16 -23.09
CA ARG A 8 4.60 -17.58 -24.44
C ARG A 8 4.02 -16.17 -24.56
N GLY A 9 2.81 -15.94 -24.04
CA GLY A 9 2.19 -14.61 -24.04
C GLY A 9 3.00 -13.58 -23.25
N MET A 10 3.59 -13.99 -22.11
CA MET A 10 4.45 -13.15 -21.27
C MET A 10 5.78 -12.80 -21.97
N GLN A 11 6.43 -13.75 -22.65
CA GLN A 11 7.64 -13.47 -23.44
C GLN A 11 7.35 -12.48 -24.58
N GLN A 12 6.17 -12.59 -25.21
CA GLN A 12 5.76 -11.71 -26.31
C GLN A 12 5.36 -10.31 -25.85
N SER A 13 4.81 -10.15 -24.64
CA SER A 13 4.41 -8.84 -24.10
C SER A 13 5.57 -8.01 -23.55
N GLY A 14 6.80 -8.55 -23.49
CA GLY A 14 8.00 -7.82 -23.08
C GLY A 14 8.06 -7.44 -21.60
N GLY A 15 7.29 -8.11 -20.73
CA GLY A 15 7.28 -7.83 -19.30
C GLY A 15 6.58 -8.89 -18.48
N ARG A 16 7.08 -9.15 -17.27
CA ARG A 16 6.52 -10.14 -16.36
C ARG A 16 5.74 -9.48 -15.22
N ARG A 17 4.53 -9.99 -14.99
CA ARG A 17 3.58 -9.45 -14.01
C ARG A 17 3.96 -9.81 -12.58
N ILE A 18 4.07 -8.80 -11.72
CA ILE A 18 4.00 -8.92 -10.27
C ILE A 18 2.52 -8.80 -9.87
N LYS A 19 2.01 -9.78 -9.12
CA LYS A 19 0.66 -9.77 -8.54
C LYS A 19 0.72 -10.44 -7.16
N ARG A 20 0.98 -9.64 -6.13
CA ARG A 20 1.17 -10.09 -4.74
C ARG A 20 0.57 -9.06 -3.78
N SER A 21 0.16 -9.50 -2.60
CA SER A 21 -0.46 -8.61 -1.61
C SER A 21 0.39 -8.45 -0.35
N LEU A 22 0.40 -7.23 0.18
CA LEU A 22 0.79 -6.94 1.57
C LEU A 22 -0.46 -7.03 2.43
N PHE A 23 -0.44 -7.85 3.47
CA PHE A 23 -1.57 -7.97 4.39
C PHE A 23 -1.39 -6.96 5.52
N ILE A 24 -2.18 -5.88 5.51
CA ILE A 24 -2.08 -4.81 6.49
C ILE A 24 -2.88 -5.19 7.73
N ASP A 25 -2.30 -4.99 8.92
CA ASP A 25 -3.04 -5.13 10.16
C ASP A 25 -4.15 -4.07 10.24
N ALA A 26 -5.40 -4.54 10.33
CA ALA A 26 -6.57 -3.69 10.39
C ALA A 26 -6.60 -2.84 11.67
N SER A 27 -5.95 -3.27 12.76
CA SER A 27 -5.91 -2.55 14.04
C SER A 27 -5.23 -1.17 13.92
N GLY A 28 -4.28 -1.04 12.98
CA GLY A 28 -3.54 0.20 12.72
C GLY A 28 -4.23 1.14 11.74
N VAL A 29 -5.36 0.76 11.14
CA VAL A 29 -6.04 1.60 10.14
C VAL A 29 -6.83 2.71 10.81
N ARG A 30 -6.53 3.96 10.44
CA ARG A 30 -7.14 5.16 11.03
C ARG A 30 -7.02 6.37 10.10
N PHE A 31 -7.61 7.48 10.52
CA PHE A 31 -7.32 8.77 9.92
C PHE A 31 -5.87 9.18 10.19
N VAL A 32 -5.27 9.84 9.21
CA VAL A 32 -3.97 10.52 9.35
C VAL A 32 -4.15 11.63 10.39
N ARG A 33 -3.22 11.72 11.34
CA ARG A 33 -3.21 12.82 12.32
C ARG A 33 -2.60 14.07 11.70
N ASP A 34 -2.91 15.22 12.26
CA ASP A 34 -2.49 16.51 11.69
C ASP A 34 -0.96 16.68 11.76
N ASP A 35 -0.29 16.11 12.78
CA ASP A 35 1.18 16.05 12.89
C ASP A 35 1.81 15.16 11.82
N GLU A 36 1.21 13.99 11.55
CA GLU A 36 1.67 13.06 10.51
C GLU A 36 1.47 13.63 9.11
N GLU A 37 0.40 14.38 8.87
CA GLU A 37 0.16 15.01 7.57
C GLU A 37 1.29 15.97 7.21
N GLN A 38 1.82 16.73 8.16
CA GLN A 38 2.98 17.61 7.95
C GLN A 38 4.25 16.83 7.59
N GLN A 39 4.47 15.66 8.21
CA GLN A 39 5.60 14.79 7.91
C GLN A 39 5.45 14.14 6.52
N LEU A 40 4.26 13.65 6.20
CA LEU A 40 3.94 13.02 4.92
C LEU A 40 4.08 13.99 3.74
N MET A 41 3.84 15.29 3.95
CA MET A 41 4.07 16.33 2.95
C MET A 41 5.55 16.49 2.56
N GLN A 42 6.49 16.09 3.42
CA GLN A 42 7.92 16.11 3.11
C GLN A 42 8.33 14.98 2.16
N ILE A 43 7.47 13.97 1.97
CA ILE A 43 7.73 12.86 1.06
C ILE A 43 7.45 13.31 -0.37
N HIS A 44 8.52 13.43 -1.17
CA HIS A 44 8.44 13.91 -2.55
C HIS A 44 7.44 13.13 -3.43
N LEU A 45 7.36 11.81 -3.26
CA LEU A 45 6.43 10.95 -4.02
C LEU A 45 4.95 11.22 -3.70
N LEU A 46 4.65 11.92 -2.60
CA LEU A 46 3.29 12.20 -2.16
C LEU A 46 2.84 13.63 -2.42
N THR A 47 3.73 14.55 -2.82
CA THR A 47 3.41 15.98 -2.96
C THR A 47 2.15 16.20 -3.82
N ASP A 48 2.11 15.62 -5.02
CA ASP A 48 0.97 15.73 -5.94
C ASP A 48 -0.29 15.03 -5.43
N TYR A 49 -0.14 13.95 -4.67
CA TYR A 49 -1.27 13.22 -4.10
C TYR A 49 -1.91 14.02 -2.96
N ILE A 50 -1.10 14.48 -2.00
CA ILE A 50 -1.56 15.20 -0.82
C ILE A 50 -2.25 16.49 -1.22
N GLY A 51 -1.65 17.29 -2.11
CA GLY A 51 -2.25 18.53 -2.57
C GLY A 51 -3.63 18.33 -3.22
N ARG A 52 -3.76 17.35 -4.12
CA ARG A 52 -5.07 17.01 -4.72
C ARG A 52 -6.05 16.48 -3.69
N LYS A 53 -5.58 15.64 -2.75
CA LYS A 53 -6.45 15.02 -1.75
C LYS A 53 -6.98 16.05 -0.77
N GLN A 54 -6.16 16.98 -0.31
CA GLN A 54 -6.58 18.10 0.55
C GLN A 54 -7.65 18.95 -0.13
N ALA A 55 -7.45 19.32 -1.40
CA ALA A 55 -8.44 20.08 -2.17
C ALA A 55 -9.78 19.33 -2.30
N GLU A 56 -9.75 18.03 -2.61
CA GLU A 56 -10.96 17.17 -2.67
C GLU A 56 -11.70 17.14 -1.32
N LEU A 57 -10.96 16.92 -0.23
CA LEU A 57 -11.53 16.83 1.11
C LEU A 57 -12.11 18.16 1.58
N LEU A 58 -11.44 19.28 1.30
CA LEU A 58 -11.91 20.62 1.63
C LEU A 58 -13.21 20.93 0.90
N ALA A 59 -13.25 20.73 -0.42
CA ALA A 59 -14.44 20.98 -1.24
C ALA A 59 -15.63 20.13 -0.77
N TRP A 60 -15.39 18.84 -0.47
CA TRP A 60 -16.44 17.95 0.02
C TRP A 60 -16.96 18.38 1.39
N ASN A 61 -16.06 18.69 2.34
CA ASN A 61 -16.45 19.07 3.70
C ASN A 61 -17.19 20.43 3.72
N GLN A 62 -16.78 21.41 2.91
CA GLN A 62 -17.45 22.71 2.80
C GLN A 62 -18.88 22.57 2.23
N ALA A 63 -19.09 21.66 1.28
CA ALA A 63 -20.39 21.42 0.69
C ALA A 63 -21.43 20.83 1.69
N GLN A 64 -20.99 20.29 2.83
CA GLN A 64 -21.88 19.69 3.83
C GLN A 64 -22.41 20.68 4.89
N GLY A 65 -21.95 21.93 4.90
CA GLY A 65 -22.43 22.96 5.85
C GLY A 65 -21.93 22.79 7.29
N ASN A 66 -22.73 23.19 8.28
CA ASN A 66 -22.40 23.09 9.71
C ASN A 66 -22.55 21.65 10.22
N VAL A 67 -21.59 20.81 9.86
CA VAL A 67 -21.52 19.43 10.33
C VAL A 67 -20.84 19.37 11.69
N ALA A 68 -21.38 18.56 12.62
CA ALA A 68 -20.81 18.38 13.95
C ALA A 68 -19.33 17.96 13.89
N GLN A 69 -18.55 18.38 14.90
CA GLN A 69 -17.09 18.25 14.91
C GLN A 69 -16.56 16.79 14.84
N MET A 70 -17.41 15.79 15.02
CA MET A 70 -17.05 14.38 15.00
C MET A 70 -16.40 13.97 13.66
N SER A 71 -15.28 13.24 13.74
CA SER A 71 -14.51 12.82 12.55
C SER A 71 -15.32 11.94 11.59
N ALA A 72 -16.29 11.17 12.08
CA ALA A 72 -17.15 10.35 11.22
C ALA A 72 -18.03 11.17 10.25
N ASN A 73 -18.24 12.46 10.54
CA ASN A 73 -19.07 13.34 9.72
C ASN A 73 -18.25 14.18 8.73
N ARG A 74 -16.92 14.03 8.72
CA ARG A 74 -16.02 14.74 7.82
C ARG A 74 -15.16 13.75 7.07
N ARG A 75 -14.90 14.00 5.79
CA ARG A 75 -13.89 13.21 5.08
C ARG A 75 -12.50 13.69 5.51
N ARG A 76 -11.65 12.73 5.86
CA ARG A 76 -10.25 12.92 6.21
C ARG A 76 -9.40 11.93 5.44
N MET A 77 -8.10 12.22 5.34
CA MET A 77 -7.14 11.28 4.78
C MET A 77 -7.00 10.08 5.70
N THR A 78 -6.91 8.88 5.15
CA THR A 78 -6.65 7.65 5.91
C THR A 78 -5.23 7.18 5.66
N ASN A 79 -4.56 6.66 6.69
CA ASN A 79 -3.18 6.23 6.55
C ASN A 79 -3.01 5.12 5.50
N ILE A 80 -3.91 4.14 5.46
CA ILE A 80 -3.94 3.09 4.43
C ILE A 80 -4.18 3.65 3.02
N GLY A 81 -5.00 4.70 2.90
CA GLY A 81 -5.24 5.40 1.64
C GLY A 81 -4.01 6.13 1.14
N THR A 82 -3.29 6.79 2.05
CA THR A 82 -2.02 7.48 1.76
C THR A 82 -0.92 6.50 1.40
N PHE A 83 -0.74 5.42 2.18
CA PHE A 83 0.25 4.39 1.88
C PHE A 83 0.00 3.73 0.53
N ARG A 84 -1.27 3.47 0.17
CA ARG A 84 -1.63 2.98 -1.17
C ARG A 84 -1.20 3.95 -2.27
N ALA A 85 -1.41 5.25 -2.08
CA ALA A 85 -1.00 6.27 -3.03
C ALA A 85 0.53 6.37 -3.14
N TYR A 86 1.23 6.28 -2.00
CA TYR A 86 2.68 6.22 -1.93
C TYR A 86 3.24 5.03 -2.70
N ALA A 87 2.75 3.82 -2.41
CA ALA A 87 3.20 2.61 -3.07
C ALA A 87 2.99 2.67 -4.59
N LEU A 88 1.88 3.25 -5.06
CA LEU A 88 1.65 3.45 -6.48
C LEU A 88 2.65 4.45 -7.10
N ALA A 89 2.93 5.57 -6.43
CA ALA A 89 3.91 6.54 -6.89
C ALA A 89 5.34 5.96 -6.91
N TYR A 90 5.70 5.17 -5.90
CA TYR A 90 6.94 4.41 -5.83
C TYR A 90 7.07 3.46 -7.03
N LEU A 91 6.06 2.63 -7.31
CA LEU A 91 6.10 1.70 -8.45
C LEU A 91 6.21 2.42 -9.80
N LYS A 92 5.50 3.54 -9.96
CA LYS A 92 5.53 4.33 -11.20
C LYS A 92 6.88 5.02 -11.44
N SER A 93 7.61 5.35 -10.38
CA SER A 93 8.96 5.94 -10.47
C SER A 93 10.07 4.89 -10.54
N HIS A 94 9.76 3.61 -10.29
CA HIS A 94 10.74 2.54 -10.27
C HIS A 94 11.25 2.19 -11.68
N VAL A 95 12.58 2.24 -11.87
CA VAL A 95 13.23 2.07 -13.18
C VAL A 95 12.96 0.72 -13.84
N ASP A 96 12.84 -0.34 -13.04
CA ASP A 96 12.58 -1.70 -13.54
C ASP A 96 11.10 -2.02 -13.80
N ILE A 97 10.18 -1.09 -13.48
CA ILE A 97 8.75 -1.25 -13.77
C ILE A 97 8.45 -0.69 -15.16
N ASN A 98 7.63 -1.42 -15.92
CA ASN A 98 7.23 -1.06 -17.27
C ASN A 98 6.12 0.01 -17.22
N PRO A 99 6.39 1.25 -17.67
CA PRO A 99 5.44 2.34 -17.58
C PRO A 99 4.29 2.23 -18.60
N ASN A 100 4.46 1.41 -19.64
CA ASN A 100 3.49 1.23 -20.72
C ASN A 100 2.47 0.11 -20.44
N MET A 101 2.60 -0.57 -19.28
CA MET A 101 1.70 -1.63 -18.86
C MET A 101 0.95 -1.22 -17.59
N THR A 102 -0.14 -1.91 -17.29
CA THR A 102 -0.97 -1.61 -16.12
C THR A 102 -0.16 -1.67 -14.82
N CYS A 103 -0.17 -0.57 -14.07
CA CYS A 103 0.41 -0.47 -12.74
C CYS A 103 -0.67 0.06 -11.77
N MET A 104 -1.02 -0.72 -10.76
CA MET A 104 -2.00 -0.38 -9.75
C MET A 104 -1.59 -0.90 -8.37
N VAL A 105 -2.05 -0.18 -7.34
CA VAL A 105 -2.07 -0.68 -5.96
C VAL A 105 -3.51 -0.58 -5.49
N ARG A 106 -4.13 -1.71 -5.14
CA ARG A 106 -5.54 -1.76 -4.78
C ARG A 106 -5.78 -2.52 -3.49
N GLN A 107 -6.78 -2.10 -2.75
CA GLN A 107 -7.25 -2.81 -1.57
C GLN A 107 -8.22 -3.92 -2.01
N LEU A 108 -8.04 -5.12 -1.47
CA LEU A 108 -8.99 -6.22 -1.61
C LEU A 108 -9.92 -6.29 -0.39
N GLU A 109 -10.89 -7.19 -0.43
CA GLU A 109 -11.79 -7.45 0.69
C GLU A 109 -10.99 -7.80 1.96
N PRO A 110 -11.30 -7.18 3.13
CA PRO A 110 -10.68 -7.56 4.39
C PRO A 110 -10.88 -9.03 4.71
N THR A 111 -9.89 -9.63 5.34
CA THR A 111 -9.89 -11.05 5.73
C THR A 111 -9.54 -11.19 7.21
N SER A 112 -9.58 -12.42 7.73
CA SER A 112 -9.03 -12.73 9.07
C SER A 112 -7.54 -12.44 9.20
N GLN A 113 -6.83 -12.32 8.07
CA GLN A 113 -5.40 -11.99 8.00
C GLN A 113 -5.17 -10.50 7.75
N GLY A 114 -6.13 -9.64 8.07
CA GLY A 114 -6.05 -8.20 7.84
C GLY A 114 -6.54 -7.79 6.45
N ILE A 115 -6.10 -6.61 6.00
CA ILE A 115 -6.57 -5.95 4.78
C ILE A 115 -5.52 -6.13 3.68
N PRO A 116 -5.80 -6.93 2.64
CA PRO A 116 -4.83 -7.15 1.57
C PRO A 116 -4.71 -5.90 0.68
N LEU A 117 -3.48 -5.42 0.50
CA LEU A 117 -3.10 -4.39 -0.44
C LEU A 117 -2.34 -5.04 -1.60
N GLU A 118 -3.03 -5.28 -2.72
CA GLU A 118 -2.47 -5.96 -3.90
C GLU A 118 -1.61 -4.98 -4.71
N ILE A 119 -0.35 -5.36 -4.88
CA ILE A 119 0.62 -4.78 -5.80
C ILE A 119 0.48 -5.49 -7.13
N TYR A 120 0.06 -4.75 -8.16
CA TYR A 120 -0.10 -5.26 -9.52
C TYR A 120 0.65 -4.35 -10.49
N CYS A 121 1.74 -4.85 -11.05
CA CYS A 121 2.56 -4.14 -12.01
C CYS A 121 3.29 -5.12 -12.93
N PHE A 122 3.97 -4.62 -13.96
CA PHE A 122 4.79 -5.42 -14.85
C PHE A 122 6.23 -4.92 -14.80
N THR A 123 7.18 -5.85 -14.68
CA THR A 123 8.60 -5.57 -14.82
C THR A 123 8.96 -5.36 -16.30
N ARG A 124 10.06 -4.66 -16.58
CA ARG A 124 10.62 -4.49 -17.94
C ARG A 124 11.35 -5.73 -18.46
N THR A 125 11.51 -6.75 -17.62
CA THR A 125 12.23 -7.99 -17.93
C THR A 125 11.29 -9.19 -17.87
N THR A 126 11.70 -10.27 -18.52
CA THR A 126 11.08 -11.60 -18.38
C THR A 126 12.04 -12.63 -17.80
N VAL A 127 13.31 -12.23 -17.58
CA VAL A 127 14.34 -13.08 -16.97
C VAL A 127 13.93 -13.42 -15.55
N TRP A 128 13.92 -14.71 -15.21
CA TRP A 128 13.40 -15.20 -13.94
C TRP A 128 14.15 -14.60 -12.74
N VAL A 129 15.48 -14.63 -12.77
CA VAL A 129 16.32 -14.15 -11.66
C VAL A 129 16.10 -12.66 -11.41
N ASP A 130 16.09 -11.84 -12.46
CA ASP A 130 15.85 -10.39 -12.34
C ASP A 130 14.44 -10.11 -11.82
N TYR A 131 13.43 -10.83 -12.34
CA TYR A 131 12.05 -10.70 -11.87
C TYR A 131 11.92 -10.97 -10.36
N GLU A 132 12.52 -12.05 -9.86
CA GLU A 132 12.46 -12.39 -8.44
C GLU A 132 13.19 -11.35 -7.58
N ARG A 133 14.36 -10.86 -8.04
CA ARG A 133 15.09 -9.79 -7.37
C ARG A 133 14.26 -8.50 -7.28
N ILE A 134 13.74 -8.02 -8.42
CA ILE A 134 12.92 -6.80 -8.49
C ILE A 134 11.68 -6.93 -7.58
N GLN A 135 11.01 -8.08 -7.63
CA GLN A 135 9.86 -8.34 -6.77
C GLN A 135 10.24 -8.33 -5.28
N GLY A 136 11.37 -8.94 -4.91
CA GLY A 136 11.89 -8.90 -3.54
C GLY A 136 12.16 -7.48 -3.07
N ASP A 137 12.98 -6.73 -3.82
CA ASP A 137 13.39 -5.37 -3.51
C ASP A 137 12.19 -4.43 -3.30
N ILE A 138 11.16 -4.55 -4.14
CA ILE A 138 9.91 -3.77 -4.01
C ILE A 138 9.21 -4.08 -2.69
N PHE A 139 9.06 -5.36 -2.33
CA PHE A 139 8.32 -5.75 -1.13
C PHE A 139 9.10 -5.44 0.14
N ASP A 140 10.41 -5.66 0.15
CA ASP A 140 11.29 -5.31 1.28
C ASP A 140 11.19 -3.82 1.59
N TYR A 141 11.25 -2.98 0.56
CA TYR A 141 11.11 -1.54 0.71
C TYR A 141 9.72 -1.13 1.22
N LEU A 142 8.65 -1.66 0.60
CA LEU A 142 7.28 -1.31 0.99
C LEU A 142 6.93 -1.76 2.41
N ILE A 143 7.44 -2.92 2.85
CA ILE A 143 7.29 -3.39 4.23
C ILE A 143 8.04 -2.46 5.19
N THR A 144 9.27 -2.07 4.82
CA THR A 144 10.13 -1.22 5.67
C THR A 144 9.58 0.19 5.86
N VAL A 145 8.98 0.77 4.82
CA VAL A 145 8.45 2.15 4.89
C VAL A 145 7.03 2.23 5.45
N MET A 146 6.30 1.11 5.53
CA MET A 146 4.93 1.07 6.03
C MET A 146 4.75 1.67 7.45
N PRO A 147 5.66 1.46 8.42
CA PRO A 147 5.56 2.07 9.75
C PRO A 147 5.58 3.60 9.76
N GLU A 148 6.18 4.26 8.76
CA GLU A 148 6.15 5.72 8.60
C GLU A 148 4.71 6.25 8.37
N PHE A 149 3.80 5.37 7.95
CA PHE A 149 2.36 5.66 7.81
C PHE A 149 1.56 5.22 9.05
N GLY A 150 2.22 4.77 10.11
CA GLY A 150 1.58 4.19 11.28
C GLY A 150 0.79 2.90 10.96
N LEU A 151 1.25 2.15 9.97
CA LEU A 151 0.68 0.88 9.55
C LEU A 151 1.66 -0.26 9.87
N ASN A 152 1.14 -1.46 10.06
CA ASN A 152 1.94 -2.66 10.28
C ASN A 152 1.50 -3.79 9.35
N LEU A 153 2.43 -4.68 9.04
CA LEU A 153 2.09 -5.94 8.39
C LEU A 153 1.36 -6.82 9.42
N TYR A 154 0.26 -7.44 8.99
CA TYR A 154 -0.43 -8.44 9.78
C TYR A 154 0.52 -9.61 10.06
N GLN A 155 0.56 -10.03 11.32
CA GLN A 155 1.26 -11.24 11.75
C GLN A 155 0.28 -12.09 12.54
N GLN A 156 0.25 -13.39 12.25
CA GLN A 156 -0.48 -14.32 13.10
C GLN A 156 0.25 -14.43 14.44
N PRO A 157 -0.46 -14.34 15.59
CA PRO A 157 0.15 -14.57 16.89
C PRO A 157 0.86 -15.92 16.90
N SER A 158 2.12 -15.91 17.35
CA SER A 158 2.91 -17.11 17.52
C SER A 158 2.83 -17.62 18.96
N GLY A 159 3.22 -18.87 19.18
CA GLY A 159 3.33 -19.41 20.54
C GLY A 159 4.30 -18.65 21.44
N ALA A 160 5.25 -17.88 20.87
CA ALA A 160 6.16 -17.03 21.63
C ALA A 160 5.45 -15.78 22.18
N ASP A 161 4.58 -15.14 21.39
CA ASP A 161 3.84 -13.94 21.79
C ASP A 161 2.91 -14.22 22.98
N MET A 162 2.27 -15.38 22.98
CA MET A 162 1.42 -15.85 24.08
C MET A 162 2.19 -16.01 25.40
N ARG A 163 3.46 -16.44 25.34
CA ARG A 163 4.30 -16.61 26.54
C ARG A 163 4.75 -15.29 27.14
N VAL A 164 4.93 -14.24 26.33
CA VAL A 164 5.26 -12.89 26.82
C VAL A 164 4.05 -12.27 27.51
N GLY A 165 2.85 -12.39 26.92
CA GLY A 165 1.60 -11.90 27.53
C GLY A 165 1.30 -12.56 28.87
N LEU A 166 1.45 -13.89 28.98
CA LEU A 166 1.19 -14.65 30.21
C LEU A 166 2.21 -14.40 31.34
N ARG A 167 3.39 -13.85 31.03
CA ARG A 167 4.42 -13.51 32.03
C ARG A 167 4.31 -12.07 32.56
N GLY A 168 3.47 -11.23 31.93
CA GLY A 168 3.25 -9.84 32.33
C GLY A 168 2.15 -9.63 33.38
N GLU A 169 1.49 -10.69 33.85
CA GLU A 169 0.44 -10.67 34.88
C GLU A 169 0.91 -11.27 36.22
N SER A 170 2.14 -10.96 36.65
CA SER A 170 2.68 -11.37 37.96
C SER A 170 3.24 -10.19 38.74
#